data_AF-W9Z9T6-F1
#
_entry.id   AF-W9Z9T6-F1
#
_cell.length_a   1.000
_cell.length_b   1.000
_cell.length_c   1.000
_cell.angle_alpha   90.00
_cell.angle_beta   90.00
_cell.angle_gamma   90.00
#
_symmetry.space_group_name_H-M   'P 1'
#
loop_
_entity.id
_entity.type
_entity.pdbx_description
1 polymer ?
#
loop_
_entity_poly.entity_id
_entity_poly.type
_entity_poly.pdbx_seq_one_letter_code
_entity_poly.pdbx_strand_id
1 'polypeptide(L)'
;MLWEYLGHSKRPRHVAMKNPEAKDILLSQILVIIATILVIARLNLRLRIQKRKLLLSDIFMVAAWISGLITAAFSPVFAVLDAFDPSVHTTLKGYHGGSANLVLILKLLFASSFPFYTTLYLCKAALLAVYLQVFPEFMVKRLRFLWATIWFVGISYIITIVILFCICLPINRSWDLRPSRTCPKWTYAVTFHVGWGLSFLGDLLGKLISILLGRCLIKWSVHSAVVNCTSSARQKNLETRYILHLPSRHRQHGC
;
A
#
# COMPACT_ATOMS: atom_id res chain seq x y z
N MET A 1 34.54 52.41 -7.69
CA MET A 1 35.44 51.24 -7.60
C MET A 1 35.25 50.61 -6.22
N LEU A 2 34.26 49.75 -5.89
CA LEU A 2 33.35 48.91 -6.67
C LEU A 2 34.04 48.02 -7.71
N TRP A 3 34.50 46.86 -7.26
CA TRP A 3 34.41 45.56 -7.94
C TRP A 3 34.76 44.45 -6.92
N GLU A 4 33.75 43.96 -6.18
CA GLU A 4 33.20 42.58 -6.30
C GLU A 4 33.90 41.59 -5.36
N TYR A 5 33.35 41.14 -4.22
CA TYR A 5 32.02 40.56 -3.97
C TYR A 5 31.68 39.48 -5.01
N LEU A 6 32.18 38.24 -4.81
CA LEU A 6 31.51 36.95 -5.07
C LEU A 6 32.53 35.81 -5.11
N GLY A 7 32.66 35.08 -4.00
CA GLY A 7 33.47 33.86 -3.95
C GLY A 7 33.01 32.85 -2.91
N HIS A 8 31.75 32.95 -2.49
CA HIS A 8 31.13 32.04 -1.53
C HIS A 8 30.76 30.71 -2.20
N SER A 9 31.73 30.00 -2.78
CA SER A 9 31.52 28.63 -3.26
C SER A 9 31.70 27.68 -2.07
N LYS A 10 30.65 27.54 -1.28
CA LYS A 10 30.44 26.38 -0.41
C LYS A 10 30.52 25.15 -1.32
N ARG A 11 31.69 24.49 -1.36
CA ARG A 11 31.81 23.12 -1.85
C ARG A 11 30.66 22.33 -1.21
N PRO A 12 29.79 21.67 -1.99
CA PRO A 12 28.80 20.79 -1.41
C PRO A 12 29.59 19.76 -0.61
N ARG A 13 29.34 19.71 0.71
CA ARG A 13 29.76 18.58 1.53
C ARG A 13 29.27 17.35 0.78
N HIS A 14 30.20 16.60 0.21
CA HIS A 14 29.94 15.24 -0.19
C HIS A 14 29.43 14.56 1.07
N VAL A 15 28.10 14.45 1.17
CA VAL A 15 27.45 13.54 2.09
C VAL A 15 27.89 12.19 1.57
N ALA A 16 29.01 11.69 2.11
CA ALA A 16 29.36 10.30 1.98
C ALA A 16 28.20 9.54 2.60
N MET A 17 27.27 9.09 1.75
CA MET A 17 26.27 8.13 2.17
C MET A 17 27.06 6.94 2.67
N LYS A 18 26.96 6.72 3.99
CA LYS A 18 27.52 5.57 4.68
C LYS A 18 27.15 4.33 3.87
N ASN A 19 28.16 3.58 3.41
CA ASN A 19 27.99 2.30 2.74
C ASN A 19 26.97 1.49 3.55
N PRO A 20 25.87 0.98 2.95
CA PRO A 20 24.91 0.18 3.69
C PRO A 20 25.65 -1.04 4.24
N GLU A 21 26.00 -0.97 5.53
CA GLU A 21 26.65 -2.07 6.22
C GLU A 21 25.72 -3.29 6.11
N ALA A 22 26.26 -4.50 6.15
CA ALA A 22 25.48 -5.75 6.17
C ALA A 22 24.26 -5.73 7.13
N LYS A 23 24.31 -4.86 8.14
CA LYS A 23 23.22 -4.51 9.06
C LYS A 23 21.94 -4.02 8.37
N ASP A 24 22.02 -3.17 7.35
CA ASP A 24 20.83 -2.62 6.68
C ASP A 24 20.11 -3.69 5.85
N ILE A 25 20.88 -4.56 5.20
CA ILE A 25 20.36 -5.73 4.50
C ILE A 25 19.72 -6.68 5.51
N LEU A 26 20.41 -6.98 6.62
CA LEU A 26 19.88 -7.84 7.68
C LEU A 26 18.57 -7.29 8.25
N LEU A 27 18.51 -5.98 8.52
CA LEU A 27 17.29 -5.29 8.99
C LEU A 27 16.14 -5.46 7.98
N SER A 28 16.40 -5.26 6.69
CA SER A 28 15.38 -5.43 5.66
C SER A 28 14.84 -6.87 5.59
N GLN A 29 15.70 -7.87 5.75
CA GLN A 29 15.29 -9.29 5.74
C GLN A 29 14.49 -9.66 6.99
N ILE A 30 14.88 -9.16 8.16
CA ILE A 30 14.12 -9.38 9.40
C ILE A 30 12.71 -8.80 9.28
N LEU A 31 12.57 -7.59 8.73
CA LEU A 31 11.26 -6.97 8.50
C LEU A 31 10.37 -7.80 7.57
N VAL A 32 10.95 -8.42 6.54
CA VAL A 32 10.23 -9.29 5.60
C VAL A 32 9.77 -10.59 6.27
N ILE A 33 10.60 -11.18 7.14
CA ILE A 33 10.21 -12.36 7.94
C ILE A 33 9.06 -12.01 8.88
N ILE A 34 9.15 -10.89 9.60
CA ILE A 34 8.08 -10.43 10.50
C ILE A 34 6.79 -10.20 9.71
N ALA A 35 6.86 -9.50 8.56
CA ALA A 35 5.71 -9.27 7.70
C ALA A 35 5.08 -10.59 7.22
N THR A 36 5.91 -11.58 6.87
CA THR A 36 5.46 -12.91 6.46
C THR A 36 4.70 -13.62 7.58
N ILE A 37 5.23 -13.60 8.80
CA ILE A 37 4.55 -14.18 9.98
C ILE A 37 3.19 -13.51 10.19
N LEU A 38 3.11 -12.18 10.08
CA LEU A 38 1.85 -11.44 10.28
C LEU A 38 0.81 -11.79 9.20
N VAL A 39 1.21 -11.92 7.93
CA VAL A 39 0.30 -12.30 6.83
C VAL A 39 -0.20 -13.73 7.04
N ILE A 40 0.68 -14.68 7.35
CA ILE A 40 0.31 -16.07 7.63
C ILE A 40 -0.61 -16.16 8.85
N ALA A 41 -0.29 -15.45 9.93
CA ALA A 41 -1.14 -15.41 11.12
C ALA A 41 -2.55 -14.89 10.77
N ARG A 42 -2.64 -13.80 10.00
CA ARG A 42 -3.93 -13.24 9.55
C ARG A 42 -4.73 -14.21 8.70
N LEU A 43 -4.08 -14.94 7.79
CA LEU A 43 -4.73 -15.96 6.95
C LEU A 43 -5.19 -17.15 7.78
N ASN A 44 -4.35 -17.63 8.70
CA ASN A 44 -4.68 -18.74 9.60
C ASN A 44 -5.87 -18.41 10.51
N LEU A 45 -5.92 -17.20 11.07
CA LEU A 45 -7.06 -16.75 11.88
C LEU A 45 -8.37 -16.73 11.06
N ARG A 46 -8.32 -16.26 9.81
CA ARG A 46 -9.52 -16.18 8.95
C ARG A 46 -10.00 -17.54 8.45
N LEU A 47 -9.08 -18.39 7.97
CA LEU A 47 -9.42 -19.69 7.39
C LEU A 47 -9.75 -20.72 8.46
N ARG A 48 -8.94 -20.80 9.53
CA ARG A 48 -9.07 -21.85 10.55
C ARG A 48 -10.15 -21.52 11.58
N ILE A 49 -10.14 -20.29 12.11
CA ILE A 49 -11.03 -19.93 13.23
C ILE A 49 -12.39 -19.43 12.72
N GLN A 50 -12.42 -18.58 11.69
CA GLN A 50 -13.69 -18.02 11.20
C GLN A 50 -14.38 -18.88 10.13
N LYS A 51 -13.71 -19.91 9.57
CA LYS A 51 -14.22 -20.79 8.49
C LYS A 51 -14.92 -20.01 7.36
N ARG A 52 -14.42 -18.82 7.04
CA ARG A 52 -15.05 -17.92 6.06
C ARG A 52 -14.56 -18.26 4.65
N LYS A 53 -15.40 -18.05 3.63
CA LYS A 53 -15.00 -18.21 2.22
C LYS A 53 -13.87 -17.24 1.88
N LEU A 54 -12.93 -17.66 1.01
CA LEU A 54 -11.84 -16.80 0.54
C LEU A 54 -12.41 -15.53 -0.07
N LEU A 55 -12.09 -14.39 0.54
CA LEU A 55 -12.49 -13.09 0.05
C LEU A 55 -11.46 -12.59 -0.97
N LEU A 56 -11.91 -11.79 -1.92
CA LEU A 56 -11.06 -11.13 -2.92
C LEU A 56 -9.89 -10.37 -2.26
N SER A 57 -10.12 -9.84 -1.06
CA SER A 57 -9.12 -9.19 -0.22
C SER A 57 -7.96 -10.11 0.18
N ASP A 58 -8.23 -11.38 0.48
CA ASP A 58 -7.21 -12.33 0.92
C ASP A 58 -6.34 -12.74 -0.28
N ILE A 59 -6.92 -12.85 -1.48
CA ILE A 59 -6.20 -13.11 -2.73
C ILE A 59 -5.22 -11.97 -3.05
N PHE A 60 -5.69 -10.71 -3.02
CA PHE A 60 -4.82 -9.56 -3.26
C PHE A 60 -3.71 -9.43 -2.23
N MET A 61 -3.97 -9.79 -0.98
CA MET A 61 -2.99 -9.77 0.09
C MET A 61 -1.90 -10.84 -0.08
N VAL A 62 -2.28 -12.06 -0.46
CA VAL A 62 -1.33 -13.14 -0.78
C VAL A 62 -0.49 -12.77 -2.00
N ALA A 63 -1.12 -12.24 -3.05
CA ALA A 63 -0.40 -11.78 -4.24
C ALA A 63 0.60 -10.66 -3.90
N ALA A 64 0.22 -9.68 -3.08
CA ALA A 64 1.12 -8.62 -2.60
C ALA A 64 2.28 -9.18 -1.77
N TRP A 65 2.00 -10.17 -0.92
CA TRP A 65 3.02 -10.81 -0.10
C TRP A 65 4.04 -11.58 -0.96
N ILE A 66 3.58 -12.36 -1.95
CA ILE A 66 4.46 -13.07 -2.88
C ILE A 66 5.32 -12.09 -3.68
N SER A 67 4.73 -11.03 -4.23
CA SER A 67 5.51 -10.02 -4.97
C SER A 67 6.50 -9.29 -4.07
N GLY A 68 6.14 -9.00 -2.82
CA GLY A 68 7.04 -8.38 -1.84
C GLY A 68 8.20 -9.28 -1.43
N LEU A 69 7.95 -10.59 -1.30
CA LEU A 69 8.97 -11.59 -1.03
C LEU A 69 9.97 -11.70 -2.19
N ILE A 70 9.46 -11.69 -3.44
CA ILE A 70 10.31 -11.65 -4.64
C ILE A 70 11.18 -10.40 -4.64
N THR A 71 10.63 -9.22 -4.35
CA THR A 71 11.42 -7.98 -4.25
C THR A 71 12.49 -8.08 -3.17
N ALA A 72 12.16 -8.62 -1.99
CA ALA A 72 13.09 -8.78 -0.88
C ALA A 72 14.23 -9.78 -1.17
N ALA A 73 13.95 -10.82 -1.98
CA ALA A 73 14.95 -11.80 -2.39
C ALA A 73 16.03 -11.20 -3.30
N PHE A 74 15.73 -10.11 -4.02
CA PHE A 74 16.73 -9.42 -4.84
C PHE A 74 17.74 -8.61 -4.01
N SER A 75 17.39 -8.14 -2.81
CA SER A 75 18.27 -7.33 -1.95
C SER A 75 19.65 -7.96 -1.67
N PRO A 76 19.77 -9.24 -1.24
CA PRO A 76 21.07 -9.87 -1.03
C PRO A 76 21.84 -10.09 -2.34
N VAL A 77 21.15 -10.29 -3.47
CA VAL A 77 21.79 -10.44 -4.79
C VAL A 77 22.49 -9.12 -5.19
N PHE A 78 21.84 -7.97 -4.94
CA PHE A 78 22.48 -6.67 -5.16
C PHE A 78 23.66 -6.41 -4.21
N ALA A 79 23.59 -6.93 -2.98
CA ALA A 79 24.68 -6.82 -2.02
C ALA A 79 25.93 -7.62 -2.44
N VAL A 80 25.73 -8.82 -3.00
CA VAL A 80 26.83 -9.67 -3.48
C VAL A 80 27.46 -9.13 -4.77
N LEU A 81 26.74 -8.32 -5.55
CA LEU A 81 27.22 -7.74 -6.80
C LEU A 81 27.96 -6.39 -6.63
N ASP A 82 28.27 -5.98 -5.40
CA ASP A 82 28.84 -4.67 -5.04
C ASP A 82 28.06 -3.48 -5.63
N ALA A 83 26.75 -3.66 -5.87
CA ALA A 83 25.90 -2.62 -6.46
C ALA A 83 25.63 -1.44 -5.49
N PHE A 84 26.05 -1.56 -4.24
CA PHE A 84 25.94 -0.55 -3.18
C PHE A 84 27.26 0.17 -2.88
N ASP A 85 28.31 -0.04 -3.70
CA ASP A 85 29.56 0.67 -3.52
C ASP A 85 29.33 2.20 -3.62
N PRO A 86 29.72 3.00 -2.59
CA PRO A 86 29.44 4.44 -2.52
C PRO A 86 30.06 5.27 -3.65
N SER A 87 30.89 4.66 -4.50
CA SER A 87 31.42 5.24 -5.74
C SER A 87 30.45 5.20 -6.93
N VAL A 88 29.30 4.52 -6.80
CA VAL A 88 28.34 4.30 -7.89
C VAL A 88 27.09 5.12 -7.62
N HIS A 89 27.03 6.32 -8.21
CA HIS A 89 25.79 7.11 -8.18
C HIS A 89 24.64 6.30 -8.80
N THR A 90 23.38 6.66 -8.49
CA THR A 90 22.12 6.13 -9.08
C THR A 90 22.07 6.14 -10.63
N THR A 91 23.10 6.69 -11.27
CA THR A 91 23.33 6.73 -12.71
C THR A 91 24.52 5.88 -13.18
N LEU A 92 25.01 4.97 -12.33
CA LEU A 92 26.14 4.04 -12.56
C LEU A 92 27.48 4.72 -12.90
N LYS A 93 27.59 6.03 -12.68
CA LYS A 93 28.79 6.80 -13.01
C LYS A 93 29.85 6.53 -11.93
N GLY A 94 30.78 5.62 -12.20
CA GLY A 94 31.91 5.29 -11.30
C GLY A 94 32.17 3.80 -11.08
N TYR A 95 31.32 2.89 -11.57
CA TYR A 95 31.51 1.44 -11.39
C TYR A 95 32.74 0.94 -12.17
N HIS A 96 33.73 0.43 -11.44
CA HIS A 96 34.96 -0.18 -11.97
C HIS A 96 34.90 -1.71 -12.05
N GLY A 97 33.72 -2.33 -11.90
CA GLY A 97 33.56 -3.77 -12.09
C GLY A 97 33.43 -4.16 -13.56
N GLY A 98 33.63 -5.45 -13.86
CA GLY A 98 33.52 -5.99 -15.22
C GLY A 98 32.17 -5.68 -15.88
N SER A 99 32.19 -5.40 -17.18
CA SER A 99 31.00 -5.03 -17.98
C SER A 99 29.86 -6.05 -17.90
N ALA A 100 30.16 -7.33 -17.65
CA ALA A 100 29.18 -8.40 -17.45
C ALA A 100 28.34 -8.22 -16.17
N ASN A 101 28.98 -7.86 -15.04
CA ASN A 101 28.30 -7.62 -13.76
C ASN A 101 27.41 -6.38 -13.84
N LEU A 102 27.84 -5.36 -14.60
CA LEU A 102 27.06 -4.16 -14.83
C LEU A 102 25.73 -4.43 -15.55
N VAL A 103 25.79 -5.23 -16.61
CA VAL A 103 24.59 -5.65 -17.37
C VAL A 103 23.67 -6.48 -16.49
N LEU A 104 24.23 -7.35 -15.66
CA LEU A 104 23.46 -8.16 -14.72
C LEU A 104 22.70 -7.30 -13.70
N ILE A 105 23.39 -6.32 -13.09
CA ILE A 105 22.77 -5.36 -12.15
C ILE A 105 21.64 -4.59 -12.83
N LEU A 106 21.83 -4.13 -14.08
CA LEU A 106 20.80 -3.39 -14.82
C LEU A 106 19.56 -4.24 -15.11
N LYS A 107 19.78 -5.49 -15.53
CA LYS A 107 18.69 -6.45 -15.73
C LYS A 107 17.94 -6.73 -14.43
N LEU A 108 18.66 -6.91 -13.32
CA LEU A 108 18.07 -7.13 -12.00
C LEU A 108 17.29 -5.91 -11.51
N LEU A 109 17.79 -4.69 -11.74
CA LEU A 109 17.12 -3.45 -11.35
C LEU A 109 15.82 -3.23 -12.14
N PHE A 110 15.86 -3.53 -13.45
CA PHE A 110 14.67 -3.52 -14.28
C PHE A 110 13.67 -4.60 -13.83
N ALA A 111 14.15 -5.83 -13.59
CA ALA A 111 13.32 -6.94 -13.14
C ALA A 111 12.70 -6.71 -11.76
N SER A 112 13.43 -6.09 -10.81
CA SER A 112 12.95 -5.82 -9.45
C SER A 112 11.96 -4.67 -9.37
N SER A 113 11.95 -3.77 -10.37
CA SER A 113 10.98 -2.67 -10.46
C SER A 113 9.54 -3.18 -10.62
N PHE A 114 9.31 -4.26 -11.38
CA PHE A 114 7.98 -4.85 -11.56
C PHE A 114 7.33 -5.34 -10.26
N PRO A 115 7.97 -6.25 -9.48
CA PRO A 115 7.40 -6.73 -8.23
C PRO A 115 7.33 -5.61 -7.18
N PHE A 116 8.23 -4.61 -7.22
CA PHE A 116 8.15 -3.46 -6.32
C PHE A 116 6.86 -2.65 -6.53
N TYR A 117 6.59 -2.18 -7.76
CA TYR A 117 5.36 -1.45 -8.04
C TYR A 117 4.12 -2.33 -7.85
N THR A 118 4.17 -3.59 -8.28
CA THR A 118 3.06 -4.54 -8.11
C THR A 118 2.70 -4.71 -6.63
N THR A 119 3.69 -4.87 -5.74
CA THR A 119 3.46 -4.97 -4.29
C THR A 119 2.80 -3.70 -3.75
N LEU A 120 3.29 -2.51 -4.12
CA LEU A 120 2.73 -1.23 -3.66
C LEU A 120 1.26 -1.07 -4.04
N TYR A 121 0.90 -1.39 -5.28
CA TYR A 121 -0.47 -1.27 -5.77
C TYR A 121 -1.39 -2.39 -5.23
N LEU A 122 -0.90 -3.62 -5.11
CA LEU A 122 -1.67 -4.73 -4.54
C LEU A 122 -1.97 -4.53 -3.04
N CYS A 123 -1.04 -3.96 -2.28
CA CYS A 123 -1.29 -3.59 -0.87
C CYS A 123 -2.47 -2.60 -0.75
N LYS A 124 -2.55 -1.60 -1.64
CA LYS A 124 -3.68 -0.66 -1.69
C LYS A 124 -4.97 -1.37 -2.08
N ALA A 125 -4.93 -2.23 -3.10
CA ALA A 125 -6.08 -3.01 -3.53
C ALA A 125 -6.62 -3.92 -2.40
N ALA A 126 -5.73 -4.55 -1.64
CA ALA A 126 -6.09 -5.37 -0.48
C ALA A 126 -6.80 -4.55 0.60
N LEU A 127 -6.33 -3.32 0.90
CA LEU A 127 -7.00 -2.41 1.83
C LEU A 127 -8.37 -1.98 1.33
N LEU A 128 -8.49 -1.59 0.05
CA LEU A 128 -9.77 -1.20 -0.55
C LEU A 128 -10.78 -2.36 -0.56
N ALA A 129 -10.30 -3.60 -0.77
CA ALA A 129 -11.13 -4.79 -0.69
C ALA A 129 -11.63 -5.09 0.74
N VAL A 130 -10.86 -4.74 1.78
CA VAL A 130 -11.35 -4.77 3.17
C VAL A 130 -12.42 -3.70 3.38
N TYR A 131 -12.22 -2.48 2.86
CA TYR A 131 -13.21 -1.42 2.96
C TYR A 131 -14.55 -1.82 2.33
N LEU A 132 -14.54 -2.50 1.18
CA LEU A 132 -15.78 -3.01 0.55
C LEU A 132 -16.57 -3.97 1.45
N GLN A 133 -15.90 -4.76 2.30
CA GLN A 133 -16.58 -5.70 3.20
C GLN A 133 -17.18 -5.02 4.44
N VAL A 134 -16.58 -3.91 4.87
CA VAL A 134 -17.03 -3.17 6.06
C VAL A 134 -18.29 -2.37 5.75
N PHE A 135 -18.51 -1.96 4.50
CA PHE A 135 -19.66 -1.15 4.12
C PHE A 135 -20.79 -2.00 3.53
N PRO A 136 -21.96 -2.05 4.18
CA PRO A 136 -23.14 -2.67 3.58
C PRO A 136 -23.66 -1.82 2.42
N GLU A 137 -24.32 -2.48 1.45
CA GLU A 137 -24.73 -1.92 0.15
C GLU A 137 -25.67 -0.72 0.22
N PHE A 138 -26.27 -0.46 1.38
CA PHE A 138 -27.28 0.58 1.59
C PHE A 138 -26.74 2.04 1.45
N MET A 139 -25.42 2.25 1.37
CA MET A 139 -24.81 3.60 1.29
C MET A 139 -24.23 3.94 -0.09
N VAL A 140 -25.12 4.01 -1.09
CA VAL A 140 -24.79 4.16 -2.54
C VAL A 140 -23.82 5.31 -2.85
N LYS A 141 -24.01 6.50 -2.25
CA LYS A 141 -23.14 7.68 -2.52
C LYS A 141 -21.67 7.45 -2.13
N ARG A 142 -21.44 6.72 -1.03
CA ARG A 142 -20.10 6.45 -0.49
C ARG A 142 -19.42 5.30 -1.24
N LEU A 143 -20.21 4.29 -1.59
CA LEU A 143 -19.74 3.16 -2.38
C LEU A 143 -19.26 3.62 -3.76
N ARG A 144 -19.94 4.60 -4.38
CA ARG A 144 -19.50 5.22 -5.64
C ARG A 144 -18.10 5.87 -5.53
N PHE A 145 -17.82 6.57 -4.43
CA PHE A 145 -16.50 7.18 -4.20
C PHE A 145 -15.41 6.12 -3.96
N LEU A 146 -15.74 5.06 -3.22
CA LEU A 146 -14.85 3.92 -3.02
C LEU A 146 -14.53 3.24 -4.36
N TRP A 147 -15.53 2.97 -5.18
CA TRP A 147 -15.36 2.42 -6.54
C TRP A 147 -14.51 3.34 -7.43
N ALA A 148 -14.71 4.66 -7.37
CA ALA A 148 -13.86 5.61 -8.10
C ALA A 148 -12.39 5.49 -7.69
N THR A 149 -12.10 5.27 -6.40
CA THR A 149 -10.72 5.08 -5.94
C THR A 149 -10.15 3.72 -6.35
N ILE A 150 -10.97 2.66 -6.37
CA ILE A 150 -10.55 1.35 -6.90
C ILE A 150 -10.12 1.49 -8.36
N TRP A 151 -10.95 2.13 -9.18
CA TRP A 151 -10.64 2.39 -10.59
C TRP A 151 -9.39 3.26 -10.75
N PHE A 152 -9.26 4.33 -9.95
CA PHE A 152 -8.09 5.18 -9.97
C PHE A 152 -6.79 4.41 -9.65
N VAL A 153 -6.79 3.57 -8.60
CA VAL A 153 -5.63 2.75 -8.23
C VAL A 153 -5.31 1.72 -9.32
N GLY A 154 -6.33 1.08 -9.90
CA GLY A 154 -6.17 0.12 -10.99
C GLY A 154 -5.58 0.77 -12.25
N ILE A 155 -6.14 1.90 -12.69
CA ILE A 155 -5.65 2.66 -13.85
C ILE A 155 -4.21 3.14 -13.61
N SER A 156 -3.92 3.64 -12.40
CA SER A 156 -2.56 4.08 -12.03
C SER A 156 -1.54 2.93 -12.11
N TYR A 157 -1.92 1.72 -11.70
CA TYR A 157 -1.08 0.53 -11.84
C TYR A 157 -0.81 0.22 -13.32
N ILE A 158 -1.86 0.17 -14.16
CA ILE A 158 -1.72 -0.09 -15.59
C ILE A 158 -0.82 0.96 -16.26
N ILE A 159 -1.05 2.25 -15.97
CA ILE A 159 -0.21 3.35 -16.48
C ILE A 159 1.25 3.15 -16.06
N THR A 160 1.50 2.80 -14.79
CA THR A 160 2.88 2.59 -14.29
C THR A 160 3.57 1.44 -15.02
N ILE A 161 2.88 0.31 -15.22
CA ILE A 161 3.41 -0.85 -15.93
C ILE A 161 3.65 -0.55 -17.41
N VAL A 162 2.68 0.10 -18.08
CA VAL A 162 2.81 0.51 -19.48
C VAL A 162 3.99 1.46 -19.66
N ILE A 163 4.15 2.46 -18.77
CA ILE A 163 5.33 3.33 -18.77
C ILE A 163 6.59 2.49 -18.62
N LEU A 164 6.65 1.56 -17.66
CA LEU A 164 7.82 0.70 -17.45
C LEU A 164 8.25 -0.08 -18.70
N PHE A 165 7.29 -0.55 -19.50
CA PHE A 165 7.55 -1.23 -20.77
C PHE A 165 7.88 -0.27 -21.92
N CYS A 166 7.17 0.86 -22.03
CA CYS A 166 7.25 1.76 -23.18
C CYS A 166 8.40 2.77 -23.10
N ILE A 167 9.03 2.94 -21.93
CA ILE A 167 10.01 4.01 -21.72
C ILE A 167 11.30 3.81 -22.52
N CYS A 168 11.61 2.57 -22.89
CA CYS A 168 12.80 2.19 -23.63
C CYS A 168 12.49 1.04 -24.61
N LEU A 169 11.97 1.38 -25.78
CA LEU A 169 11.77 0.43 -26.88
C LEU A 169 12.96 0.50 -27.87
N PRO A 170 13.57 -0.63 -28.25
CA PRO A 170 13.37 -2.00 -27.74
C PRO A 170 13.98 -2.21 -26.35
N ILE A 171 13.39 -3.12 -25.55
CA ILE A 171 13.79 -3.44 -24.16
C ILE A 171 15.29 -3.71 -23.99
N ASN A 172 15.94 -4.26 -25.02
CA ASN A 172 17.38 -4.54 -25.06
C ASN A 172 18.26 -3.30 -24.85
N ARG A 173 17.74 -2.09 -25.10
CA ARG A 173 18.44 -0.83 -24.83
C ARG A 173 18.52 -0.46 -23.36
N SER A 174 17.69 -1.06 -22.49
CA SER A 174 17.68 -0.76 -21.07
C SER A 174 18.95 -1.24 -20.34
N TRP A 175 19.67 -2.22 -20.90
CA TRP A 175 20.90 -2.79 -20.35
C TRP A 175 22.09 -2.76 -21.31
N ASP A 176 22.05 -1.93 -22.37
CA ASP A 176 23.20 -1.68 -23.23
C ASP A 176 24.21 -0.76 -22.50
N LEU A 177 25.51 -0.98 -22.67
CA LEU A 177 26.55 -0.10 -22.08
C LEU A 177 26.99 1.02 -23.04
N ARG A 178 26.62 0.93 -24.32
CA ARG A 178 27.08 1.90 -25.33
C ARG A 178 26.32 3.23 -25.16
N PRO A 179 27.02 4.36 -24.93
CA PRO A 179 26.38 5.65 -24.63
C PRO A 179 25.48 6.16 -25.77
N SER A 180 25.68 5.71 -27.00
CA SER A 180 24.85 6.06 -28.17
C SER A 180 23.57 5.23 -28.31
N ARG A 181 23.45 4.11 -27.58
CA ARG A 181 22.28 3.21 -27.60
C ARG A 181 21.60 3.03 -26.25
N THR A 182 22.23 3.48 -25.17
CA THR A 182 21.66 3.51 -23.81
C THR A 182 20.47 4.43 -23.73
N CYS A 183 19.48 4.04 -22.92
CA CYS A 183 18.39 4.92 -22.63
C CYS A 183 18.82 6.17 -21.83
N PRO A 184 18.12 7.30 -22.02
CA PRO A 184 18.42 8.51 -21.28
C PRO A 184 18.29 8.29 -19.76
N LYS A 185 19.18 8.88 -18.98
CA LYS A 185 19.16 8.74 -17.50
C LYS A 185 17.91 9.36 -16.86
N TRP A 186 17.31 10.38 -17.49
CA TRP A 186 16.09 11.03 -17.01
C TRP A 186 14.88 10.09 -17.04
N THR A 187 14.92 9.07 -17.88
CA THR A 187 13.85 8.11 -18.06
C THR A 187 13.52 7.34 -16.78
N TYR A 188 14.54 6.85 -16.06
CA TYR A 188 14.34 6.20 -14.75
C TYR A 188 13.80 7.15 -13.69
N ALA A 189 14.27 8.40 -13.68
CA ALA A 189 13.78 9.43 -12.75
C ALA A 189 12.29 9.72 -13.01
N VAL A 190 11.88 9.84 -14.27
CA VAL A 190 10.47 10.07 -14.62
C VAL A 190 9.59 8.90 -14.20
N THR A 191 9.98 7.66 -14.48
CA THR A 191 9.23 6.48 -13.98
C THR A 191 9.06 6.52 -12.47
N PHE A 192 10.15 6.81 -11.76
CA PHE A 192 10.14 6.87 -10.31
C PHE A 192 9.21 7.98 -9.80
N HIS A 193 9.32 9.20 -10.33
CA HIS A 193 8.49 10.34 -9.94
C HIS A 193 7.01 10.12 -10.27
N VAL A 194 6.69 9.59 -11.44
CA VAL A 194 5.30 9.31 -11.86
C VAL A 194 4.71 8.18 -11.02
N GLY A 195 5.45 7.08 -10.85
CA GLY A 195 5.02 5.93 -10.04
C GLY A 195 4.80 6.32 -8.57
N TRP A 196 5.73 7.09 -8.00
CA TRP A 196 5.57 7.63 -6.65
C TRP A 196 4.41 8.62 -6.54
N GLY A 197 4.27 9.55 -7.49
CA GLY A 197 3.21 10.55 -7.50
C GLY A 197 1.82 9.92 -7.55
N LEU A 198 1.62 8.96 -8.46
CA LEU A 198 0.36 8.22 -8.58
C LEU A 198 0.07 7.38 -7.34
N SER A 199 1.09 6.71 -6.79
CA SER A 199 0.95 5.94 -5.54
C SER A 199 0.55 6.85 -4.37
N PHE A 200 1.26 7.97 -4.18
CA PHE A 200 1.00 8.93 -3.12
C PHE A 200 -0.40 9.55 -3.23
N LEU A 201 -0.83 9.89 -4.45
CA LEU A 201 -2.19 10.37 -4.71
C LEU A 201 -3.24 9.31 -4.33
N GLY A 202 -2.96 8.03 -4.60
CA GLY A 202 -3.79 6.92 -4.14
C GLY A 202 -3.89 6.83 -2.60
N ASP A 203 -2.80 7.08 -1.88
CA ASP A 203 -2.82 7.10 -0.39
C ASP A 203 -3.61 8.28 0.16
N LEU A 204 -3.52 9.44 -0.49
CA LEU A 204 -4.29 10.63 -0.11
C LEU A 204 -5.80 10.38 -0.27
N LEU A 205 -6.20 9.77 -1.40
CA LEU A 205 -7.59 9.37 -1.63
C LEU A 205 -8.05 8.32 -0.61
N GLY A 206 -7.21 7.33 -0.30
CA GLY A 206 -7.49 6.33 0.73
C GLY A 206 -7.67 6.95 2.13
N LYS A 207 -6.84 7.92 2.51
CA LYS A 207 -7.00 8.67 3.77
C LYS A 207 -8.27 9.51 3.77
N LEU A 208 -8.59 10.17 2.67
CA LEU A 208 -9.82 10.96 2.54
C LEU A 208 -11.05 10.06 2.72
N ILE A 209 -11.04 8.87 2.10
CA ILE A 209 -12.05 7.83 2.34
C ILE A 209 -12.14 7.52 3.83
N SER A 210 -11.02 7.20 4.49
CA SER A 210 -11.00 6.85 5.92
C SER A 210 -11.54 7.98 6.83
N ILE A 211 -11.24 9.25 6.54
CA ILE A 211 -11.74 10.40 7.30
C ILE A 211 -13.25 10.60 7.09
N LEU A 212 -13.71 10.54 5.84
CA LEU A 212 -15.13 10.64 5.49
C LEU A 212 -15.95 9.48 6.10
N LEU A 213 -15.31 8.33 6.27
CA LEU A 213 -15.88 7.16 6.92
C LEU A 213 -15.90 7.29 8.44
N GLY A 214 -14.79 7.68 9.07
CA GLY A 214 -14.71 7.86 10.53
C GLY A 214 -15.74 8.85 11.07
N ARG A 215 -15.88 10.01 10.40
CA ARG A 215 -16.91 11.00 10.76
C ARG A 215 -18.34 10.45 10.66
N CYS A 216 -18.57 9.51 9.75
CA CYS A 216 -19.90 8.94 9.56
C CYS A 216 -20.17 7.72 10.43
N LEU A 217 -19.18 6.88 10.72
CA LEU A 217 -19.31 5.80 11.69
C LEU A 217 -19.67 6.37 13.06
N ILE A 218 -19.09 7.50 13.44
CA ILE A 218 -19.49 8.24 14.66
C ILE A 218 -20.95 8.68 14.54
N LYS A 219 -21.34 9.32 13.43
CA LYS A 219 -22.72 9.80 13.24
C LYS A 219 -23.74 8.65 13.18
N TRP A 220 -23.39 7.52 12.58
CA TRP A 220 -24.24 6.35 12.42
C TRP A 220 -24.30 5.51 13.70
N SER A 221 -23.20 5.42 14.46
CA SER A 221 -23.18 4.85 15.81
C SER A 221 -24.06 5.66 16.76
N VAL A 222 -23.95 7.00 16.73
CA VAL A 222 -24.84 7.90 17.49
C VAL A 222 -26.29 7.74 17.05
N HIS A 223 -26.58 7.73 15.74
CA HIS A 223 -27.94 7.55 15.24
C HIS A 223 -28.51 6.18 15.59
N SER A 224 -27.73 5.11 15.49
CA SER A 224 -28.16 3.74 15.85
C SER A 224 -28.34 3.57 17.35
N ALA A 225 -27.49 4.20 18.17
CA ALA A 225 -27.66 4.25 19.62
C ALA A 225 -28.95 5.01 20.00
N VAL A 226 -29.23 6.14 19.34
CA VAL A 226 -30.48 6.90 19.55
C VAL A 226 -31.69 6.08 19.11
N VAL A 227 -31.65 5.44 17.93
CA VAL A 227 -32.76 4.62 17.43
C VAL A 227 -33.01 3.40 18.33
N ASN A 228 -31.98 2.69 18.77
CA ASN A 228 -32.12 1.58 19.72
C ASN A 228 -32.57 2.02 21.12
N CYS A 229 -32.17 3.21 21.59
CA CYS A 229 -32.70 3.77 22.83
C CYS A 229 -34.17 4.15 22.69
N THR A 230 -34.60 4.72 21.55
CA THR A 230 -36.01 5.05 21.31
C THR A 230 -36.89 3.81 21.11
N SER A 231 -36.38 2.74 20.50
CA SER A 231 -37.12 1.47 20.39
C SER A 231 -37.23 0.78 21.75
N SER A 232 -36.16 0.76 22.54
CA SER A 232 -36.16 0.23 23.92
C SER A 232 -37.09 1.02 24.86
N ALA A 233 -37.11 2.36 24.75
CA ALA A 233 -38.02 3.21 25.51
C ALA A 233 -39.49 3.03 25.10
N ARG A 234 -39.78 2.87 23.80
CA ARG A 234 -41.13 2.60 23.29
C ARG A 234 -41.64 1.21 23.69
N GLN A 235 -40.75 0.21 23.76
CA GLN A 235 -41.09 -1.15 24.17
C GLN A 235 -41.38 -1.26 25.68
N LYS A 236 -40.63 -0.53 26.53
CA LYS A 236 -40.94 -0.41 27.97
C LYS A 236 -42.26 0.33 28.24
N ASN A 237 -42.57 1.37 27.47
CA ASN A 237 -43.83 2.14 27.63
C ASN A 237 -45.08 1.34 27.20
N LEU A 238 -44.92 0.40 26.25
CA LEU A 238 -45.98 -0.52 25.85
C LEU A 238 -46.27 -1.55 26.96
N GLU A 239 -45.25 -2.16 27.57
CA GLU A 239 -45.47 -3.07 28.72
C GLU A 239 -46.12 -2.38 29.91
N THR A 240 -45.77 -1.13 30.23
CA THR A 240 -46.39 -0.41 31.36
C THR A 240 -47.88 -0.11 31.13
N ARG A 241 -48.32 0.07 29.87
CA ARG A 241 -49.76 0.23 29.55
C ARG A 241 -50.56 -1.06 29.66
N TYR A 242 -49.95 -2.23 29.44
CA TYR A 242 -50.65 -3.52 29.59
C TYR A 242 -50.87 -3.89 31.06
N ILE A 243 -50.00 -3.44 31.98
CA ILE A 243 -50.13 -3.73 33.42
C ILE A 243 -51.20 -2.84 34.10
N LEU A 244 -51.47 -1.64 33.59
CA LEU A 244 -52.47 -0.71 34.15
C LEU A 244 -53.92 -0.98 33.71
N HIS A 245 -54.16 -1.97 32.85
CA HIS A 245 -55.50 -2.34 32.36
C HIS A 245 -55.97 -3.74 32.79
N LEU A 246 -55.35 -4.34 33.82
CA LEU A 246 -55.89 -5.55 34.44
C LEU A 246 -57.05 -5.17 35.39
N PRO A 247 -58.30 -5.59 35.10
CA PRO A 247 -59.39 -5.41 36.04
C PRO A 247 -59.16 -6.33 37.24
N SER A 248 -59.26 -5.76 38.43
CA SER A 248 -59.36 -6.45 39.71
C SER A 248 -60.56 -7.40 39.70
N ARG A 249 -60.33 -8.67 39.30
CA ARG A 249 -61.33 -9.72 39.46
C ARG A 249 -60.92 -10.64 40.60
N HIS A 250 -61.60 -10.39 41.73
CA HIS A 250 -61.88 -11.32 42.81
C HIS A 250 -61.75 -12.79 42.40
N ARG A 251 -60.99 -13.56 43.18
CA ARG A 251 -61.20 -15.00 43.31
C ARG A 251 -61.30 -15.34 44.80
N GLN A 252 -62.54 -15.27 45.28
CA GLN A 252 -63.02 -15.95 46.49
C GLN A 252 -62.99 -17.48 46.30
N HIS A 253 -62.81 -18.21 47.42
CA HIS A 253 -63.29 -19.56 47.81
C HIS A 253 -63.35 -20.67 46.72
N GLY A 254 -62.96 -21.92 46.93
CA GLY A 254 -62.79 -22.77 48.12
C GLY A 254 -63.07 -24.23 47.69
N CYS A 255 -62.47 -25.19 48.41
CA CYS A 255 -62.62 -26.65 48.29
C CYS A 255 -62.07 -27.34 47.03
#